data_AF-A0A151GJ35-F1
#
_entry.id   AF-A0A151GJ35-F1
#
_cell.length_a   1.000
_cell.length_b   1.000
_cell.length_c   1.000
_cell.angle_alpha   90.00
_cell.angle_beta   90.00
_cell.angle_gamma   90.00
#
_symmetry.space_group_name_H-M   'P 1'
#
loop_
_entity.id
_entity.type
_entity.pdbx_description
1 polymer ?
#
loop_
_entity_poly.entity_id
_entity_poly.type
_entity_poly.pdbx_seq_one_letter_code
_entity_poly.pdbx_strand_id
1 'polypeptide(L)'
;MPSVKNPNGPSKNRLVARASKARSVARKRGEEARNKISKADTTRGARPGILPTSGPKAKLSAKKQRKLEKKMGYALKRRMEAEGEAEMKGKCIDAPLLSSPRTSLRPRS
;
A
#
# COMPACT_ATOMS: atom_id res chain seq x y z
N MET A 1 -20.22 41.09 -21.71
CA MET A 1 -20.55 42.52 -21.82
C MET A 1 -20.61 43.14 -20.44
N PRO A 2 -20.05 44.35 -20.26
CA PRO A 2 -20.23 45.18 -19.07
C PRO A 2 -21.71 45.56 -18.89
N SER A 3 -22.11 45.89 -17.67
CA SER A 3 -23.50 46.28 -17.38
C SER A 3 -23.82 47.66 -17.95
N VAL A 4 -25.00 47.85 -18.56
CA VAL A 4 -25.45 49.15 -19.08
C VAL A 4 -25.55 50.20 -17.96
N LYS A 5 -25.88 49.80 -16.73
CA LYS A 5 -25.98 50.70 -15.56
C LYS A 5 -24.68 50.90 -14.78
N ASN A 6 -23.72 49.99 -14.93
CA ASN A 6 -22.42 50.09 -14.27
C ASN A 6 -21.36 49.49 -15.21
N PRO A 7 -20.80 50.29 -16.12
CA PRO A 7 -19.85 49.80 -17.12
C PRO A 7 -18.55 49.26 -16.50
N ASN A 8 -18.23 49.70 -15.27
CA ASN A 8 -17.08 49.20 -14.50
C ASN A 8 -17.35 47.83 -13.85
N GLY A 9 -18.62 47.39 -13.84
CA GLY A 9 -19.08 46.15 -13.22
C GLY A 9 -19.50 45.08 -14.23
N PRO A 10 -19.40 43.78 -13.86
CA PRO A 10 -19.96 42.70 -14.65
C PRO A 10 -21.49 42.84 -14.73
N SER A 11 -22.07 42.53 -15.91
CA SER A 11 -23.52 42.49 -16.07
C SER A 11 -24.19 41.43 -15.18
N LYS A 12 -25.46 41.63 -14.84
CA LYS A 12 -26.25 40.68 -14.03
C LYS A 12 -26.19 39.26 -14.59
N ASN A 13 -26.29 39.11 -15.90
CA ASN A 13 -26.19 37.81 -16.58
C ASN A 13 -24.82 37.14 -16.35
N ARG A 14 -23.75 37.94 -16.30
CA ARG A 14 -22.40 37.44 -16.02
C ARG A 14 -22.25 36.97 -14.57
N LEU A 15 -22.90 37.64 -13.62
CA LEU A 15 -22.95 37.21 -12.22
C LEU A 15 -23.73 35.90 -12.06
N VAL A 16 -24.89 35.77 -12.71
CA VAL A 16 -25.67 34.53 -12.72
C VAL A 16 -24.86 33.38 -13.32
N ALA A 17 -24.20 33.59 -14.46
CA ALA A 17 -23.35 32.57 -15.07
C ALA A 17 -22.18 32.15 -14.18
N ARG A 18 -21.54 33.09 -13.47
CA ARG A 18 -20.48 32.80 -12.49
C ARG A 18 -21.02 31.99 -11.31
N ALA A 19 -22.18 32.35 -10.77
CA ALA A 19 -22.82 31.62 -9.68
C ALA A 19 -23.18 30.18 -10.09
N SER A 20 -23.77 30.00 -11.28
CA SER A 20 -24.07 28.67 -11.83
C SER A 20 -22.81 27.83 -12.04
N LYS A 21 -21.73 28.43 -12.56
CA LYS A 21 -20.43 27.76 -12.70
C LYS A 21 -19.87 27.35 -11.33
N ALA A 22 -19.89 28.24 -10.34
CA ALA A 22 -19.45 27.95 -8.98
C ALA A 22 -20.24 26.80 -8.34
N ARG A 23 -21.57 26.81 -8.46
CA ARG A 23 -22.45 25.71 -8.00
C ARG A 23 -22.10 24.38 -8.67
N SER A 24 -21.87 24.38 -9.99
CA SER A 24 -21.51 23.17 -10.73
C SER A 24 -20.17 22.58 -10.27
N VAL A 25 -19.18 23.43 -9.96
CA VAL A 25 -17.87 23.01 -9.44
C VAL A 25 -18.01 22.48 -8.02
N ALA A 26 -18.77 23.16 -7.17
CA ALA A 26 -19.03 22.71 -5.80
C ALA A 26 -19.74 21.34 -5.77
N ARG A 27 -20.72 21.12 -6.66
CA ARG A 27 -21.41 19.83 -6.80
C ARG A 27 -20.43 18.71 -7.17
N LYS A 28 -19.61 18.92 -8.20
CA LYS A 28 -18.58 17.95 -8.64
C LYS A 28 -17.60 17.61 -7.51
N ARG A 29 -17.12 18.62 -6.76
CA ARG A 29 -16.24 18.41 -5.60
C ARG A 29 -16.93 17.65 -4.47
N GLY A 30 -18.22 17.93 -4.22
CA GLY A 30 -19.01 17.18 -3.25
C GLY A 30 -19.17 15.72 -3.63
N GLU A 31 -19.47 15.43 -4.90
CA GLU A 31 -19.55 14.07 -5.43
C GLU A 31 -18.21 13.32 -5.34
N GLU A 32 -17.09 13.99 -5.65
CA GLU A 32 -15.73 13.45 -5.46
C GLU A 32 -15.45 13.08 -3.99
N ALA A 33 -15.80 13.97 -3.06
CA ALA A 33 -15.61 13.74 -1.62
C ALA A 33 -16.49 12.61 -1.07
N ARG A 34 -17.73 12.48 -1.55
CA ARG A 34 -18.66 11.41 -1.15
C ARG A 34 -18.14 10.04 -1.59
N ASN A 35 -17.59 9.97 -2.80
CA ASN A 35 -17.15 8.72 -3.38
C ASN A 35 -15.74 8.30 -2.93
N LYS A 36 -14.95 9.19 -2.31
CA LYS A 36 -13.55 8.95 -1.89
C LYS A 36 -12.63 8.44 -3.02
N ILE A 37 -13.03 8.64 -4.27
CA ILE A 37 -12.30 8.20 -5.46
C ILE A 37 -11.48 9.40 -5.95
N SER A 38 -10.17 9.20 -6.14
CA SER A 38 -9.33 10.24 -6.73
C SER A 38 -9.59 10.37 -8.24
N LYS A 39 -9.33 11.54 -8.82
CA LYS A 39 -9.44 11.73 -10.29
C LYS A 39 -8.57 10.76 -11.08
N ALA A 40 -7.35 10.49 -10.60
CA ALA A 40 -6.42 9.53 -11.19
C ALA A 40 -6.93 8.09 -11.11
N ASP A 41 -7.76 7.77 -10.12
CA ASP A 41 -8.39 6.45 -10.00
C ASP A 41 -9.62 6.36 -10.92
N THR A 42 -10.32 7.47 -11.15
CA THR A 42 -11.45 7.56 -12.08
C THR A 42 -11.01 7.26 -13.52
N THR A 43 -9.85 7.78 -13.95
CA THR A 43 -9.30 7.49 -15.29
C THR A 43 -8.90 6.02 -15.47
N ARG A 44 -8.62 5.31 -14.36
CA ARG A 44 -8.35 3.86 -14.33
C ARG A 44 -9.63 3.02 -14.17
N GLY A 45 -10.79 3.65 -14.29
CA GLY A 45 -12.09 2.99 -14.24
C GLY A 45 -12.72 2.86 -12.85
N ALA A 46 -12.19 3.54 -11.81
CA ALA A 46 -12.84 3.56 -10.51
C ALA A 46 -14.16 4.35 -10.57
N ARG A 47 -15.22 3.76 -10.00
CA ARG A 47 -16.57 4.34 -9.92
C ARG A 47 -17.11 4.09 -8.51
N PRO A 48 -18.17 4.79 -8.06
CA PRO A 48 -18.74 4.53 -6.73
C PRO A 48 -19.02 3.03 -6.55
N GLY A 49 -18.45 2.41 -5.52
CA GLY A 49 -18.56 0.96 -5.26
C GLY A 49 -17.64 0.04 -6.09
N ILE A 50 -16.93 0.57 -7.10
CA ILE A 50 -16.01 -0.18 -7.97
C ILE A 50 -14.59 0.37 -7.80
N LEU A 51 -13.70 -0.50 -7.33
CA LEU A 51 -12.28 -0.17 -7.18
C LEU A 51 -11.60 -0.01 -8.55
N PRO A 52 -10.45 0.71 -8.61
CA PRO A 52 -9.67 0.81 -9.83
C PRO A 52 -9.31 -0.57 -10.41
N THR A 53 -9.28 -0.67 -11.74
CA THR A 53 -8.91 -1.92 -12.43
C THR A 53 -7.41 -2.15 -12.46
N SER A 54 -6.61 -1.08 -12.34
CA SER A 54 -5.16 -1.09 -12.45
C SER A 54 -4.50 -0.12 -11.47
N GLY A 55 -3.20 -0.29 -11.25
CA GLY A 55 -2.41 0.56 -10.35
C GLY A 55 -2.39 0.09 -8.89
N PRO A 56 -1.77 0.88 -8.00
CA PRO A 56 -1.48 0.47 -6.62
C PRO A 56 -2.72 0.29 -5.74
N LYS A 57 -3.82 0.97 -6.09
CA LYS A 57 -5.10 0.88 -5.36
C LYS A 57 -6.07 -0.15 -5.96
N ALA A 58 -5.66 -0.88 -6.99
CA ALA A 58 -6.50 -1.91 -7.60
C ALA A 58 -6.68 -3.10 -6.65
N LYS A 59 -7.88 -3.67 -6.63
CA LYS A 59 -8.17 -4.86 -5.81
C LYS A 59 -7.37 -6.04 -6.35
N LEU A 60 -6.49 -6.59 -5.52
CA LEU A 60 -5.86 -7.87 -5.84
C LEU A 60 -6.89 -9.00 -5.71
N SER A 61 -6.87 -9.95 -6.65
CA SER A 61 -7.62 -11.20 -6.51
C SER A 61 -7.17 -11.95 -5.25
N ALA A 62 -8.12 -12.60 -4.56
CA ALA A 62 -7.85 -13.38 -3.35
C ALA A 62 -6.75 -14.43 -3.57
N LYS A 63 -6.68 -15.05 -4.76
CA LYS A 63 -5.61 -16.01 -5.11
C LYS A 63 -4.24 -15.35 -5.15
N LYS A 64 -4.16 -14.11 -5.64
CA LYS A 64 -2.91 -13.35 -5.74
C LYS A 64 -2.48 -12.85 -4.35
N GLN A 65 -3.41 -12.42 -3.51
CA GLN A 65 -3.14 -12.05 -2.12
C GLN A 65 -2.55 -13.22 -1.33
N ARG A 66 -3.22 -14.39 -1.34
CA ARG A 66 -2.73 -15.61 -0.69
C ARG A 66 -1.34 -16.03 -1.16
N LYS A 67 -1.04 -15.88 -2.46
CA LYS A 67 0.29 -16.17 -3.00
C LYS A 67 1.35 -15.21 -2.48
N LEU A 68 1.03 -13.92 -2.38
CA LEU A 68 1.94 -12.91 -1.84
C LEU A 68 2.21 -13.15 -0.36
N GLU A 69 1.17 -13.41 0.44
CA GLU A 69 1.29 -13.73 1.86
C GLU A 69 2.21 -14.94 2.10
N LYS A 70 2.03 -16.03 1.33
CA LYS A 70 2.91 -17.20 1.40
C LYS A 70 4.36 -16.85 1.07
N LYS A 71 4.60 -16.09 -0.01
CA LYS A 71 5.95 -15.68 -0.40
C LYS A 71 6.61 -14.80 0.66
N MET A 72 5.86 -13.88 1.25
CA MET A 72 6.33 -13.03 2.36
C MET A 72 6.68 -13.88 3.58
N GLY A 73 5.84 -14.86 3.93
CA GLY A 73 6.13 -15.81 5.01
C GLY A 73 7.43 -16.58 4.80
N TYR A 74 7.68 -17.11 3.60
CA TYR A 74 8.94 -17.79 3.29
C TYR A 74 10.15 -16.85 3.26
N ALA A 75 9.97 -15.61 2.82
CA ALA A 75 11.04 -14.62 2.83
C ALA A 75 11.42 -14.24 4.27
N LEU A 76 10.44 -14.09 5.16
CA LEU A 76 10.68 -13.84 6.58
C LEU A 76 11.39 -15.02 7.25
N LYS A 77 10.95 -16.27 6.99
CA LYS A 77 11.64 -17.46 7.50
C LYS A 77 13.10 -17.53 7.07
N ARG A 78 13.38 -17.32 5.78
CA ARG A 78 14.76 -17.27 5.26
C ARG A 78 15.59 -16.15 5.89
N ARG A 79 14.99 -14.99 6.15
CA ARG A 79 15.66 -13.89 6.83
C ARG A 79 15.99 -14.24 8.28
N MET A 80 15.05 -14.85 9.01
CA MET A 80 15.26 -15.28 10.39
C MET A 80 16.29 -16.41 10.48
N GLU A 81 16.29 -17.34 9.52
CA GLU A 81 17.31 -18.40 9.43
C GLU A 81 18.69 -17.80 9.11
N ALA A 82 18.80 -16.84 8.18
CA ALA A 82 20.07 -16.18 7.88
C ALA A 82 20.59 -15.33 9.07
N GLU A 83 19.70 -14.62 9.76
CA GLU A 83 20.05 -13.87 10.98
C GLU A 83 20.40 -14.81 12.15
N GLY A 84 19.69 -15.94 12.30
CA GLY A 84 19.96 -16.95 13.33
C GLY A 84 21.18 -17.84 13.07
N GLU A 85 21.50 -18.15 11.81
CA GLU A 85 22.73 -18.84 11.41
C GLU A 85 23.96 -17.95 11.62
N ALA A 86 23.82 -16.63 11.42
CA ALA A 86 24.88 -15.67 11.74
C ALA A 86 25.18 -15.63 13.25
N GLU A 87 24.16 -15.75 14.10
CA GLU A 87 24.30 -15.75 15.56
C GLU A 87 24.83 -17.08 16.14
N MET A 88 24.55 -18.21 15.47
CA MET A 88 25.07 -19.53 15.82
C MET A 88 26.51 -19.79 15.35
N LYS A 89 26.98 -19.14 14.29
CA LYS A 89 28.39 -19.23 13.84
C LYS A 89 29.36 -18.40 14.69
N GLY A 90 28.87 -17.45 15.49
CA GLY A 90 29.70 -16.64 16.39
C GLY A 90 30.01 -17.27 17.75
N LYS A 91 29.35 -18.38 18.12
CA LYS A 91 29.48 -18.98 19.47
C LYS A 91 30.31 -20.26 19.53
N CYS A 92 30.66 -20.84 18.39
CA CYS A 92 31.33 -22.15 18.31
C CYS A 92 32.84 -22.09 18.06
N ILE A 93 33.48 -20.90 18.08
CA ILE A 93 34.91 -20.76 17.81
C ILE A 93 35.79 -20.73 19.10
N ASP A 94 35.20 -20.57 20.29
CA ASP A 94 35.95 -20.37 21.55
C ASP A 94 35.78 -21.50 22.60
N ALA A 95 35.61 -22.76 22.17
CA ALA A 95 35.65 -23.90 23.08
C ALA A 95 36.99 -24.64 22.96
N PRO A 96 37.91 -24.54 23.95
CA PRO A 96 39.16 -25.30 23.90
C PRO A 96 38.88 -26.80 24.10
N LEU A 97 39.36 -27.57 23.13
CA LEU A 97 39.38 -29.03 23.07
C LEU A 97 40.16 -29.59 24.28
N LEU A 98 39.46 -29.99 25.35
CA LEU A 98 40.07 -30.83 26.38
C LEU A 98 39.85 -32.31 26.05
N SER A 99 40.90 -32.87 25.45
CA SER A 99 41.36 -34.26 25.44
C SER A 99 40.51 -35.28 26.21
N SER A 100 39.95 -36.24 25.46
CA SER A 100 39.57 -37.54 26.00
C SER A 100 40.82 -38.35 26.39
N PRO A 101 40.72 -39.25 27.38
CA PRO A 101 41.37 -40.55 27.27
C PRO A 101 40.32 -41.66 27.11
N ARG A 102 40.55 -42.40 26.03
CA ARG A 102 40.10 -43.77 25.76
C ARG A 102 40.28 -44.65 27.00
N THR A 103 39.29 -45.48 27.35
CA THR A 103 39.41 -46.96 27.50
C THR A 103 38.15 -47.62 28.10
N SER A 104 37.60 -48.60 27.36
CA SER A 104 37.11 -49.93 27.78
C SER A 104 36.13 -50.03 28.97
N LEU A 105 34.90 -50.55 28.87
CA LEU A 105 34.54 -51.95 28.59
C LEU A 105 33.00 -52.05 28.42
N ARG A 106 32.53 -52.88 27.47
CA ARG A 106 31.16 -53.45 27.49
C ARG A 106 31.07 -54.49 28.63
N PRO A 107 29.86 -54.77 29.16
CA PRO A 107 29.13 -55.93 28.62
C PRO A 107 27.62 -55.70 28.44
N ARG A 108 27.06 -56.62 27.64
CA ARG A 108 25.64 -56.82 27.37
C ARG A 108 24.94 -57.45 28.58
N SER A 109 23.67 -57.09 28.79
CA SER A 109 22.62 -57.97 29.32
C SER A 109 21.29 -57.50 28.74
#